data_AF-A0A7J8XYV1-F1
#
_entry.id   AF-A0A7J8XYV1-F1
#
_cell.length_a   1.000
_cell.length_b   1.000
_cell.length_c   1.000
_cell.angle_alpha   90.00
_cell.angle_beta   90.00
_cell.angle_gamma   90.00
#
_symmetry.space_group_name_H-M   'P 1'
#
loop_
_entity.id
_entity.type
_entity.pdbx_description
1 polymer ?
#
loop_
_entity_poly.entity_id
_entity_poly.type
_entity_poly.pdbx_seq_one_letter_code
_entity_poly.pdbx_strand_id
1 'polypeptide(L)'
;MIKLLIECEEVDKNKINDRGFTAMDVLQGQTVADNTESVNILNSNPLTFQKFSKLKLLRDEIKNTREQTVGVLLIVFTLVLTMTYQGILSPPGSIFQGDATAPTSSNHRAGKSVMTASSFLLFYIPNGAAFLISWVMTQLLLESVAESIIYFLSPIYLMVGFFYGVALSTIAPSTTLSLVVGGISFIIYYSIWLILSGHHRRFRKN
;
A
#
# COMPACT_ATOMS: atom_id res chain seq x y z
N MET A 1 -0.43 -31.18 -14.37
CA MET A 1 -0.33 -31.98 -15.61
C MET A 1 0.15 -33.40 -15.33
N ILE A 2 1.30 -33.61 -14.66
CA ILE A 2 1.84 -34.96 -14.37
C ILE A 2 0.93 -35.78 -13.42
N LYS A 3 0.28 -35.14 -12.43
CA LYS A 3 -0.68 -35.80 -11.53
C LYS A 3 -1.89 -36.39 -12.26
N LEU A 4 -2.33 -35.76 -13.36
CA LEU A 4 -3.43 -36.25 -14.19
C LEU A 4 -3.00 -37.43 -15.09
N LEU A 5 -1.73 -37.46 -15.52
CA LEU A 5 -1.19 -38.57 -16.31
C LEU A 5 -1.03 -39.86 -15.49
N ILE A 6 -0.81 -39.74 -14.17
CA ILE A 6 -0.78 -40.88 -13.24
C ILE A 6 -2.20 -41.34 -12.86
N GLU A 7 -3.22 -40.51 -13.04
CA GLU A 7 -4.62 -40.85 -12.77
C GLU A 7 -5.24 -41.70 -13.92
N CYS A 8 -4.70 -41.60 -15.14
CA CYS A 8 -5.15 -42.39 -16.29
C CYS A 8 -4.80 -43.89 -16.14
N GLU A 9 -5.78 -44.76 -16.44
CA GLU A 9 -5.69 -46.22 -16.26
C GLU A 9 -4.63 -46.89 -17.17
N GLU A 10 -4.23 -46.25 -18.28
CA GLU A 10 -3.24 -46.77 -19.24
C GLU A 10 -1.77 -46.53 -18.85
N VAL A 11 -1.48 -45.82 -17.75
CA VAL A 11 -0.10 -45.50 -17.36
C VAL A 11 0.34 -46.39 -16.18
N ASP A 12 1.33 -47.24 -16.44
CA ASP A 12 1.93 -48.12 -15.42
C ASP A 12 2.68 -47.29 -14.35
N LYS A 13 2.03 -47.13 -13.19
CA LYS A 13 2.50 -46.28 -12.08
C LYS A 13 3.72 -46.87 -11.36
N ASN A 14 3.97 -48.17 -11.51
CA ASN A 14 5.05 -48.89 -10.82
C ASN A 14 6.28 -49.08 -11.71
N LYS A 15 6.25 -48.57 -12.95
CA LYS A 15 7.39 -48.63 -13.85
C LYS A 15 8.52 -47.74 -13.34
N ILE A 16 9.66 -48.36 -13.07
CA ILE A 16 10.89 -47.70 -12.66
C ILE A 16 11.69 -47.23 -13.87
N ASN A 17 12.34 -46.07 -13.75
CA ASN A 17 13.29 -45.60 -14.76
C ASN A 17 14.66 -46.28 -14.59
N ASP A 18 15.60 -46.01 -15.50
CA ASP A 18 16.98 -46.55 -15.44
C ASP A 18 17.77 -46.12 -14.18
N ARG A 19 17.20 -45.20 -13.38
CA ARG A 19 17.75 -44.75 -12.10
C ARG A 19 17.05 -45.38 -10.89
N GLY A 20 16.11 -46.31 -11.11
CA GLY A 20 15.41 -47.07 -10.06
C GLY A 20 14.27 -46.33 -9.37
N PHE A 21 13.83 -45.16 -9.86
CA PHE A 21 12.76 -44.38 -9.24
C PHE A 21 11.43 -44.55 -9.96
N THR A 22 10.33 -44.61 -9.18
CA THR A 22 8.98 -44.58 -9.73
C THR A 22 8.56 -43.16 -10.11
N ALA A 23 7.52 -43.03 -10.94
CA ALA A 23 6.97 -41.73 -11.31
C ALA A 23 6.50 -40.91 -10.09
N MET A 24 6.02 -41.59 -9.04
CA MET A 24 5.62 -40.98 -7.78
C MET A 24 6.81 -40.46 -6.96
N ASP A 25 7.91 -41.20 -6.91
CA ASP A 25 9.12 -40.77 -6.18
C ASP A 25 9.72 -39.50 -6.79
N VAL A 26 9.73 -39.40 -8.12
CA VAL A 26 10.22 -38.21 -8.83
C VAL A 26 9.31 -37.01 -8.58
N LEU A 27 7.99 -37.21 -8.63
CA LEU A 27 7.01 -36.16 -8.32
C LEU A 27 7.13 -35.66 -6.89
N GLN A 28 7.27 -36.58 -5.94
CA GLN A 28 7.41 -36.25 -4.54
C GLN A 28 8.75 -35.54 -4.29
N GLY A 29 9.83 -36.00 -4.91
CA GLY A 29 11.14 -35.33 -4.87
C GLY A 29 11.10 -33.91 -5.46
N GLN A 30 10.41 -33.71 -6.58
CA GLN A 30 10.22 -32.38 -7.18
C GLN A 30 9.35 -31.49 -6.29
N THR A 31 8.27 -32.02 -5.71
CA THR A 31 7.38 -31.28 -4.80
C THR A 31 8.11 -30.86 -3.53
N VAL A 32 8.99 -31.72 -3.00
CA VAL A 32 9.81 -31.44 -1.80
C VAL A 32 10.95 -30.47 -2.11
N ALA A 33 11.57 -30.55 -3.29
CA ALA A 33 12.58 -29.56 -3.69
C ALA A 33 11.94 -28.17 -3.88
N ASP A 34 10.82 -28.09 -4.61
CA ASP A 34 10.09 -26.86 -4.90
C ASP A 34 9.49 -26.22 -3.63
N ASN A 35 9.00 -27.04 -2.69
CA ASN A 35 8.51 -26.53 -1.41
C ASN A 35 9.64 -26.00 -0.52
N THR A 36 10.83 -26.62 -0.55
CA THR A 36 11.99 -26.18 0.24
C THR A 36 12.54 -24.87 -0.32
N GLU A 37 12.57 -24.72 -1.64
CA GLU A 37 12.91 -23.47 -2.30
C GLU A 37 11.88 -22.37 -2.00
N SER A 38 10.59 -22.68 -2.09
CA SER A 38 9.50 -21.74 -1.75
C SER A 38 9.58 -21.26 -0.30
N VAL A 39 9.89 -22.16 0.64
CA VAL A 39 10.09 -21.81 2.06
C VAL A 39 11.35 -20.95 2.25
N ASN A 40 12.43 -21.24 1.53
CA ASN A 40 13.64 -20.43 1.57
C ASN A 40 13.41 -19.02 1.00
N ILE A 41 12.61 -18.89 -0.06
CA ILE A 41 12.20 -17.59 -0.63
C ILE A 41 11.31 -16.82 0.35
N LEU A 42 10.35 -17.50 0.99
CA LEU A 42 9.49 -16.92 2.04
C LEU A 42 10.31 -16.43 3.24
N ASN A 43 11.37 -17.17 3.61
CA ASN A 43 12.22 -16.85 4.76
C ASN A 43 13.24 -15.74 4.48
N SER A 44 13.54 -15.45 3.20
CA SER A 44 14.48 -14.40 2.81
C SER A 44 13.99 -12.97 3.11
N ASN A 45 12.69 -12.76 3.27
CA ASN A 45 12.10 -11.43 3.45
C ASN A 45 10.92 -11.41 4.46
N PRO A 46 11.19 -11.70 5.75
CA PRO A 46 10.16 -11.96 6.76
C PRO A 46 9.24 -10.75 6.99
N LEU A 47 9.79 -9.53 6.89
CA LEU A 47 9.05 -8.29 7.16
C LEU A 47 7.95 -8.02 6.11
N THR A 48 8.25 -8.28 4.84
CA THR A 48 7.32 -8.07 3.74
C THR A 48 6.19 -9.10 3.81
N PHE A 49 6.53 -10.37 4.06
CA PHE A 49 5.55 -11.44 4.20
C PHE A 49 4.61 -11.22 5.40
N GLN A 50 5.14 -10.80 6.55
CA GLN A 50 4.33 -10.49 7.73
C GLN A 50 3.32 -9.37 7.45
N LYS A 51 3.72 -8.31 6.74
CA LYS A 51 2.83 -7.22 6.33
C LYS A 51 1.74 -7.70 5.38
N PHE A 52 2.10 -8.49 4.37
CA PHE A 52 1.15 -9.08 3.44
C PHE A 52 0.15 -10.01 4.13
N SER A 53 0.61 -10.83 5.08
CA SER A 53 -0.24 -11.71 5.87
C SER A 53 -1.26 -10.92 6.70
N LYS A 54 -0.82 -9.88 7.41
CA LYS A 54 -1.73 -8.99 8.14
C LYS A 54 -2.73 -8.29 7.22
N LEU A 55 -2.29 -7.77 6.09
CA LEU A 55 -3.16 -7.07 5.15
C LEU A 55 -4.19 -8.01 4.53
N LYS A 56 -3.81 -9.27 4.26
CA LYS A 56 -4.71 -10.31 3.79
C LYS A 56 -5.75 -10.69 4.87
N LEU A 57 -5.31 -10.88 6.11
CA LEU A 57 -6.21 -11.15 7.23
C LEU A 57 -7.22 -10.01 7.42
N LEU A 58 -6.76 -8.75 7.41
CA LEU A 58 -7.64 -7.58 7.49
C LEU A 58 -8.64 -7.52 6.33
N ARG A 59 -8.20 -7.84 5.10
CA ARG A 59 -9.08 -7.90 3.93
C ARG A 59 -10.16 -8.97 4.09
N ASP A 60 -9.78 -10.16 4.54
CA ASP A 60 -10.71 -11.28 4.73
C ASP A 60 -11.74 -10.95 5.83
N GLU A 61 -11.29 -10.29 6.91
CA GLU A 61 -12.17 -9.77 7.98
C GLU A 61 -13.17 -8.74 7.43
N ILE A 62 -12.71 -7.78 6.62
CA ILE A 62 -13.57 -6.76 5.98
C ILE A 62 -14.58 -7.42 5.04
N LYS A 63 -14.14 -8.41 4.25
CA LYS A 63 -15.02 -9.13 3.31
C LYS A 63 -16.10 -9.94 4.03
N ASN A 64 -15.80 -10.42 5.25
CA ASN A 64 -16.75 -11.12 6.10
C ASN A 64 -17.65 -10.16 6.92
N THR A 65 -17.37 -8.86 6.91
CA THR A 65 -18.17 -7.85 7.62
C THR A 65 -19.47 -7.55 6.87
N ARG A 66 -20.55 -7.27 7.59
CA ARG A 66 -21.86 -6.89 7.01
C ARG A 66 -21.72 -5.66 6.10
N GLU A 67 -22.35 -5.72 4.91
CA GLU A 67 -22.30 -4.66 3.90
C GLU A 67 -22.67 -3.27 4.44
N GLN A 68 -23.67 -3.20 5.33
CA GLN A 68 -24.09 -1.93 5.94
C GLN A 68 -22.99 -1.32 6.82
N THR A 69 -22.23 -2.15 7.53
CA THR A 69 -21.10 -1.70 8.37
C THR A 69 -19.94 -1.23 7.49
N VAL A 70 -19.66 -1.95 6.40
CA VAL A 70 -18.66 -1.57 5.40
C VAL A 70 -18.98 -0.20 4.78
N GLY A 71 -20.25 0.06 4.44
CA GLY A 71 -20.70 1.36 3.93
C GLY A 71 -20.49 2.51 4.92
N VAL A 72 -20.86 2.31 6.19
CA VAL A 72 -20.63 3.33 7.25
C VAL A 72 -19.14 3.58 7.47
N LEU A 73 -18.32 2.53 7.55
CA LEU A 73 -16.87 2.64 7.69
C LEU A 73 -16.26 3.43 6.53
N LEU A 74 -16.69 3.16 5.29
CA LEU A 74 -16.19 3.85 4.11
C LEU A 74 -16.48 5.35 4.16
N ILE A 75 -17.67 5.75 4.62
CA ILE A 75 -18.03 7.16 4.84
C ILE A 75 -17.13 7.77 5.93
N VAL A 76 -16.97 7.10 7.07
CA VAL A 76 -16.14 7.57 8.19
C VAL A 76 -14.68 7.77 7.76
N PHE A 77 -14.08 6.79 7.09
CA PHE A 77 -12.68 6.93 6.63
C PHE A 77 -12.53 7.99 5.54
N THR A 78 -13.50 8.14 4.65
CA THR A 78 -13.49 9.22 3.63
C THR A 78 -13.62 10.61 4.27
N LEU A 79 -14.41 10.74 5.34
CA LEU A 79 -14.50 11.97 6.14
C LEU A 79 -13.15 12.30 6.79
N VAL A 80 -12.51 11.32 7.45
CA VAL A 80 -11.18 11.52 8.06
C VAL A 80 -10.13 11.86 6.99
N LEU A 81 -10.19 11.22 5.83
CA LEU A 81 -9.33 11.53 4.69
C LEU A 81 -9.47 12.98 4.23
N THR A 82 -10.72 13.46 4.17
CA THR A 82 -11.03 14.83 3.77
C THR A 82 -10.57 15.83 4.84
N MET A 83 -10.81 15.54 6.12
CA MET A 83 -10.37 16.39 7.24
C MET A 83 -8.84 16.54 7.29
N THR A 84 -8.12 15.44 7.08
CA THR A 84 -6.64 15.45 7.04
C THR A 84 -6.13 16.20 5.81
N TYR A 85 -6.74 16.01 4.64
CA TYR A 85 -6.43 16.79 3.43
C TYR A 85 -6.59 18.30 3.64
N GLN A 86 -7.72 18.73 4.22
CA GLN A 86 -7.97 20.14 4.53
C GLN A 86 -7.00 20.68 5.59
N GLY A 87 -6.68 19.88 6.61
CA GLY A 87 -5.74 20.27 7.66
C GLY A 87 -4.32 20.51 7.16
N ILE A 88 -3.90 19.83 6.09
CA ILE A 88 -2.60 20.10 5.45
C ILE A 88 -2.59 21.42 4.69
N LEU A 89 -3.66 21.72 3.94
CA LEU A 89 -3.75 22.93 3.13
C LEU A 89 -3.88 24.20 3.98
N SER A 90 -4.47 24.07 5.17
CA SER A 90 -4.64 25.17 6.12
C SER A 90 -3.97 24.85 7.45
N PRO A 91 -2.62 24.84 7.53
CA PRO A 91 -1.95 24.56 8.78
C PRO A 91 -2.29 25.61 9.84
N PRO A 92 -2.51 25.18 11.11
CA PRO A 92 -2.65 26.11 12.22
C PRO A 92 -1.32 26.85 12.40
N GLY A 93 -1.32 28.17 12.20
CA GLY A 93 -0.10 28.98 12.23
C GLY A 93 0.01 30.01 11.11
N SER A 94 -0.92 29.98 10.15
CA SER A 94 -0.91 30.82 8.94
C SER A 94 0.30 30.54 8.02
N ILE A 95 0.06 30.68 6.72
CA ILE A 95 1.13 30.70 5.72
C ILE A 95 1.73 32.10 5.70
N PHE A 96 3.05 32.22 5.61
CA PHE A 96 3.67 33.53 5.43
C PHE A 96 3.24 34.11 4.07
N GLN A 97 2.27 35.02 4.08
CA GLN A 97 1.93 35.86 2.94
C GLN A 97 2.90 37.03 3.02
N GLY A 98 3.96 37.01 2.20
CA GLY A 98 4.99 38.04 2.24
C GLY A 98 4.38 39.43 2.09
N ASP A 99 4.77 40.35 2.97
CA ASP A 99 4.37 41.74 2.89
C ASP A 99 5.10 42.40 1.70
N ALA A 100 4.35 42.92 0.72
CA ALA A 100 4.90 43.52 -0.50
C ALA A 100 5.55 44.90 -0.25
N THR A 101 5.49 45.41 0.99
CA THR A 101 5.93 46.77 1.32
C THR A 101 7.07 46.89 2.34
N ALA A 102 7.58 45.78 2.90
CA ALA A 102 8.65 45.83 3.90
C ALA A 102 10.03 45.49 3.31
N PRO A 103 11.10 46.28 3.60
CA PRO A 103 12.44 45.98 3.12
C PRO A 103 12.90 44.62 3.69
N THR A 104 13.36 43.76 2.80
CA THR A 104 13.74 42.36 3.04
C THR A 104 14.85 42.24 4.08
N SER A 105 14.48 42.06 5.35
CA SER A 105 15.43 41.74 6.43
C SER A 105 15.15 40.40 7.11
N SER A 106 14.21 39.60 6.62
CA SER A 106 14.04 38.24 7.10
C SER A 106 13.93 37.25 5.96
N ASN A 107 14.69 36.16 6.05
CA ASN A 107 14.80 35.08 5.06
C ASN A 107 13.51 34.23 4.92
N HIS A 108 12.34 34.79 5.20
CA HIS A 108 11.06 34.09 5.13
C HIS A 108 10.51 34.14 3.71
N ARG A 109 10.68 33.05 2.96
CA ARG A 109 10.06 32.88 1.64
C ARG A 109 8.54 32.79 1.81
N ALA A 110 7.79 33.58 1.03
CA ALA A 110 6.34 33.51 0.98
C ALA A 110 5.86 32.09 0.60
N GLY A 111 4.76 31.63 1.21
CA GLY A 111 4.20 30.28 0.99
C GLY A 111 4.79 29.17 1.88
N LYS A 112 5.65 29.50 2.84
CA LYS A 112 6.14 28.57 3.88
C LYS A 112 5.35 28.76 5.18
N SER A 113 5.19 27.68 5.95
CA SER A 113 4.59 27.75 7.28
C SER A 113 5.44 28.64 8.19
N VAL A 114 4.79 29.59 8.89
CA VAL A 114 5.42 30.49 9.89
C VAL A 114 5.76 29.73 11.18
N MET A 115 5.29 28.49 11.32
CA MET A 115 5.41 27.71 12.54
C MET A 115 6.82 27.15 12.72
N THR A 116 7.32 27.18 13.97
CA THR A 116 8.59 26.54 14.36
C THR A 116 8.60 25.07 13.95
N ALA A 117 9.74 24.55 13.48
CA ALA A 117 9.88 23.20 12.94
C ALA A 117 9.32 22.10 13.86
N SER A 118 9.45 22.24 15.19
CA SER A 118 8.94 21.27 16.17
C SER A 118 7.41 21.21 16.21
N SER A 119 6.73 22.37 16.25
CA SER A 119 5.26 22.44 16.25
C SER A 119 4.67 21.99 14.91
N PHE A 120 5.38 22.29 13.82
CA PHE A 120 5.04 21.78 12.49
C PHE A 120 5.07 20.24 12.46
N LEU A 121 6.16 19.61 12.91
CA LEU A 121 6.25 18.15 12.94
C LEU A 121 5.22 17.51 13.87
N LEU A 122 4.96 18.12 15.03
CA LEU A 122 3.98 17.61 16.00
C LEU A 122 2.56 17.55 15.44
N PHE A 123 2.19 18.49 14.55
CA PHE A 123 0.90 18.48 13.86
C PHE A 123 0.90 17.54 12.65
N TYR A 124 1.94 17.60 11.82
CA TYR A 124 1.95 16.93 10.53
C TYR A 124 2.23 15.43 10.58
N ILE A 125 3.01 14.94 11.55
CA ILE A 125 3.26 13.50 11.72
C ILE A 125 1.95 12.73 12.01
N PRO A 126 1.16 13.07 13.05
CA PRO A 126 -0.08 12.35 13.33
C PRO A 126 -1.14 12.59 12.24
N ASN A 127 -1.18 13.78 11.63
CA ASN A 127 -2.09 14.08 10.52
C ASN A 127 -1.79 13.21 9.28
N GLY A 128 -0.50 13.10 8.90
CA GLY A 128 -0.04 12.21 7.84
C GLY A 128 -0.32 10.73 8.14
N ALA A 129 -0.11 10.28 9.38
CA ALA A 129 -0.43 8.92 9.77
C ALA A 129 -1.94 8.62 9.67
N ALA A 130 -2.79 9.54 10.15
CA ALA A 130 -4.24 9.42 10.04
C ALA A 130 -4.72 9.39 8.57
N PHE A 131 -4.13 10.22 7.72
CA PHE A 131 -4.38 10.19 6.27
C PHE A 131 -4.00 8.84 5.67
N LEU A 132 -2.78 8.35 5.91
CA LEU A 132 -2.31 7.07 5.36
C LEU A 132 -3.14 5.88 5.82
N ILE A 133 -3.54 5.85 7.10
CA ILE A 133 -4.39 4.77 7.63
C ILE A 133 -5.77 4.83 6.96
N SER A 134 -6.39 6.01 6.93
CA SER A 134 -7.71 6.19 6.32
C SER A 134 -7.69 5.88 4.82
N TRP A 135 -6.62 6.27 4.14
CA TRP A 135 -6.37 5.97 2.73
C TRP A 135 -6.37 4.47 2.45
N VAL A 136 -5.55 3.71 3.18
CA VAL A 136 -5.44 2.25 3.02
C VAL A 136 -6.77 1.58 3.35
N MET A 137 -7.44 1.99 4.42
CA MET A 137 -8.74 1.44 4.80
C MET A 137 -9.80 1.69 3.74
N THR A 138 -9.91 2.92 3.21
CA THR A 138 -10.86 3.24 2.14
C THR A 138 -10.62 2.37 0.90
N GLN A 139 -9.36 2.12 0.52
CA GLN A 139 -9.04 1.21 -0.59
C GLN A 139 -9.51 -0.23 -0.30
N LEU A 140 -9.23 -0.77 0.89
CA LEU A 140 -9.64 -2.13 1.27
C LEU A 140 -11.17 -2.29 1.32
N LEU A 141 -11.88 -1.30 1.87
CA LEU A 141 -13.34 -1.28 1.96
C LEU A 141 -13.96 -1.18 0.56
N LEU A 142 -13.42 -0.32 -0.30
CA LEU A 142 -13.93 -0.13 -1.66
C LEU A 142 -13.73 -1.40 -2.52
N GLU A 143 -12.66 -2.15 -2.27
CA GLU A 143 -12.42 -3.43 -2.94
C GLU A 143 -13.46 -4.47 -2.52
N SER A 144 -13.79 -4.49 -1.23
CA SER A 144 -14.82 -5.40 -0.69
C SER A 144 -16.22 -5.12 -1.24
N VAL A 145 -16.54 -3.86 -1.55
CA VAL A 145 -17.87 -3.46 -2.03
C VAL A 145 -17.97 -3.50 -3.56
N ALA A 146 -16.91 -3.14 -4.27
CA ALA A 146 -16.96 -2.90 -5.71
C ALA A 146 -15.69 -3.38 -6.43
N GLU A 147 -15.44 -4.70 -6.39
CA GLU A 147 -14.29 -5.36 -7.06
C GLU A 147 -14.20 -5.00 -8.57
N SER A 148 -15.33 -4.74 -9.25
CA SER A 148 -15.33 -4.39 -10.68
C SER A 148 -15.01 -2.92 -10.95
N ILE A 149 -15.32 -2.00 -10.03
CA ILE A 149 -15.16 -0.54 -10.22
C ILE A 149 -13.82 -0.06 -9.66
N ILE A 150 -13.26 -0.79 -8.69
CA ILE A 150 -12.01 -0.38 -8.05
C ILE A 150 -10.84 -0.28 -9.02
N TYR A 151 -10.80 -1.06 -10.10
CA TYR A 151 -9.76 -0.93 -11.13
C TYR A 151 -9.75 0.46 -11.79
N PHE A 152 -10.92 1.07 -11.94
CA PHE A 152 -11.06 2.42 -12.47
C PHE A 152 -10.81 3.49 -11.39
N LEU A 153 -11.25 3.25 -10.16
CA LEU A 153 -11.10 4.21 -9.05
C LEU A 153 -9.69 4.22 -8.43
N SER A 154 -8.98 3.09 -8.46
CA SER A 154 -7.65 2.92 -7.89
C SER A 154 -6.62 3.94 -8.38
N PRO A 155 -6.46 4.23 -9.70
CA PRO A 155 -5.52 5.24 -10.15
C PRO A 155 -5.91 6.66 -9.73
N ILE A 156 -7.21 6.97 -9.70
CA ILE A 156 -7.73 8.27 -9.22
C ILE A 156 -7.36 8.46 -7.76
N TYR A 157 -7.57 7.41 -6.96
CA TYR A 157 -7.13 7.43 -5.58
C TYR A 157 -5.60 7.61 -5.53
N LEU A 158 -4.78 6.75 -6.14
CA LEU A 158 -3.31 6.91 -6.07
C LEU A 158 -2.82 8.33 -6.43
N MET A 159 -3.51 8.99 -7.36
CA MET A 159 -3.27 10.40 -7.68
C MET A 159 -3.55 11.35 -6.51
N VAL A 160 -4.70 11.24 -5.84
CA VAL A 160 -5.04 12.08 -4.66
C VAL A 160 -3.98 11.94 -3.56
N GLY A 161 -3.52 10.72 -3.31
CA GLY A 161 -2.43 10.49 -2.36
C GLY A 161 -1.14 11.20 -2.80
N PHE A 162 -0.74 11.02 -4.05
CA PHE A 162 0.46 11.69 -4.58
C PHE A 162 0.38 13.22 -4.40
N PHE A 163 -0.77 13.82 -4.74
CA PHE A 163 -1.00 15.25 -4.54
C PHE A 163 -0.93 15.68 -3.08
N TYR A 164 -1.39 14.84 -2.14
CA TYR A 164 -1.24 15.11 -0.70
C TYR A 164 0.23 15.17 -0.27
N GLY A 165 1.07 14.24 -0.74
CA GLY A 165 2.51 14.23 -0.44
C GLY A 165 3.25 15.43 -1.04
N VAL A 166 2.87 15.83 -2.26
CA VAL A 166 3.40 17.04 -2.91
C VAL A 166 2.99 18.30 -2.15
N ALA A 167 1.71 18.42 -1.74
CA ALA A 167 1.22 19.55 -0.95
C ALA A 167 1.93 19.67 0.40
N LEU A 168 2.18 18.54 1.07
CA LEU A 168 2.96 18.52 2.30
C LEU A 168 4.42 18.99 2.07
N SER A 169 5.00 18.62 0.93
CA SER A 169 6.35 19.02 0.55
C SER A 169 6.45 20.51 0.24
N THR A 170 5.42 21.13 -0.35
CA THR A 170 5.47 22.58 -0.67
C THR A 170 5.38 23.44 0.58
N ILE A 171 4.57 23.04 1.57
CA ILE A 171 4.30 23.81 2.80
C ILE A 171 5.44 23.70 3.84
N ALA A 172 6.26 22.64 3.77
CA ALA A 172 7.34 22.38 4.73
C ALA A 172 8.33 23.56 4.85
N PRO A 173 8.63 24.07 6.07
CA PRO A 173 9.39 25.31 6.27
C PRO A 173 10.84 25.27 5.75
N SER A 174 11.48 24.09 5.70
CA SER A 174 12.85 23.93 5.21
C SER A 174 12.93 23.09 3.93
N THR A 175 13.84 23.44 3.04
CA THR A 175 14.06 22.74 1.76
C THR A 175 14.47 21.28 1.96
N THR A 176 15.28 21.00 3.00
CA THR A 176 15.68 19.63 3.35
C THR A 176 14.49 18.79 3.81
N LEU A 177 13.60 19.35 4.64
CA LEU A 177 12.40 18.65 5.11
C LEU A 177 11.44 18.36 3.96
N SER A 178 11.27 19.32 3.05
CA SER A 178 10.47 19.16 1.82
C SER A 178 10.96 17.98 0.96
N LEU A 179 12.27 17.88 0.72
CA LEU A 179 12.86 16.76 -0.04
C LEU A 179 12.70 15.41 0.66
N VAL A 180 12.94 15.36 1.98
CA VAL A 180 12.77 14.13 2.77
C VAL A 180 11.33 13.66 2.75
N VAL A 181 10.37 14.56 2.99
CA VAL A 181 8.94 14.22 3.03
C VAL A 181 8.41 13.84 1.65
N GLY A 182 8.84 14.54 0.60
CA GLY A 182 8.50 14.20 -0.79
C GLY A 182 9.05 12.83 -1.19
N GLY A 183 10.31 12.55 -0.85
CA GLY A 183 10.96 11.26 -1.10
C GLY A 183 10.26 10.10 -0.37
N ILE A 184 9.97 10.27 0.92
CA ILE A 184 9.23 9.28 1.72
C ILE A 184 7.84 9.04 1.12
N SER A 185 7.12 10.11 0.74
CA SER A 185 5.81 9.99 0.10
C SER A 185 5.90 9.19 -1.20
N PHE A 186 6.87 9.48 -2.05
CA PHE A 186 7.07 8.75 -3.31
C PHE A 186 7.34 7.26 -3.08
N ILE A 187 8.20 6.92 -2.11
CA ILE A 187 8.51 5.52 -1.74
C ILE A 187 7.25 4.80 -1.25
N ILE A 188 6.44 5.45 -0.40
CA ILE A 188 5.19 4.89 0.11
C ILE A 188 4.21 4.65 -1.04
N TYR A 189 4.00 5.62 -1.93
CA TYR A 189 3.09 5.47 -3.06
C TYR A 189 3.54 4.40 -4.05
N TYR A 190 4.84 4.35 -4.36
CA TYR A 190 5.39 3.32 -5.22
C TYR A 190 5.25 1.92 -4.60
N SER A 191 5.49 1.80 -3.29
CA SER A 191 5.29 0.54 -2.56
C SER A 191 3.84 0.09 -2.59
N ILE A 192 2.88 1.00 -2.37
CA ILE A 192 1.44 0.71 -2.44
C ILE A 192 1.03 0.32 -3.86
N TRP A 193 1.51 1.02 -4.88
CA TRP A 193 1.25 0.70 -6.28
C TRP A 193 1.78 -0.69 -6.67
N LEU A 194 2.98 -1.07 -6.21
CA LEU A 194 3.52 -2.42 -6.42
C LEU A 194 2.67 -3.50 -5.75
N ILE A 195 2.21 -3.25 -4.51
CA ILE A 195 1.34 -4.17 -3.77
C ILE A 195 0.01 -4.37 -4.53
N LEU A 196 -0.63 -3.29 -4.98
CA LEU A 196 -1.88 -3.37 -5.75
C LEU A 196 -1.67 -4.02 -7.12
N SER A 197 -0.60 -3.68 -7.83
CA SER A 197 -0.30 -4.24 -9.16
C SER A 197 0.02 -5.73 -9.11
N GLY A 198 0.68 -6.17 -8.04
CA GLY A 198 0.91 -7.59 -7.74
C GLY A 198 -0.40 -8.33 -7.47
N HIS A 199 -1.34 -7.69 -6.78
CA HIS A 199 -2.68 -8.23 -6.54
C HIS A 199 -3.47 -8.40 -7.85
N HIS A 200 -3.49 -7.36 -8.69
CA HIS A 200 -4.23 -7.35 -9.95
C HIS A 200 -3.74 -8.43 -10.93
N ARG A 201 -2.42 -8.67 -11.03
CA ARG A 201 -1.85 -9.72 -11.90
C ARG A 201 -2.24 -11.14 -11.47
N ARG A 202 -2.52 -11.36 -10.19
CA ARG A 202 -2.91 -12.67 -9.65
C ARG A 202 -4.37 -12.99 -9.97
N PHE A 203 -5.26 -11.99 -9.97
CA PHE A 203 -6.66 -12.17 -10.35
C PHE A 203 -6.88 -12.35 -11.86
N ARG A 204 -6.01 -11.81 -12.72
CA ARG A 204 -6.11 -12.02 -14.18
C ARG A 204 -5.69 -13.42 -14.67
N LYS A 205 -5.16 -14.27 -13.78
CA LYS A 205 -4.68 -15.62 -14.12
C LYS A 205 -5.60 -16.75 -13.62
N ASN A 206 -6.64 -16.40 -12.87
CA ASN A 206 -7.72 -17.31 -12.47
C ASN A 206 -8.96 -17.01 -13.33
#